data_AF-A0A930Y240-F1
#
_entry.id   AF-A0A930Y240-F1
#
_cell.length_a   1.000
_cell.length_b   1.000
_cell.length_c   1.000
_cell.angle_alpha   90.00
_cell.angle_beta   90.00
_cell.angle_gamma   90.00
#
_symmetry.space_group_name_H-M   'P 1'
#
loop_
_entity.id
_entity.type
_entity.pdbx_description
1 polymer ?
#
loop_
_entity_poly.entity_id
_entity_poly.type
_entity_poly.pdbx_seq_one_letter_code
_entity_poly.pdbx_strand_id
1 'polypeptide(L)'
;MRRAKLRAFSAIKTAIALTTIVLTGGVMRVGAEIAADGIAASASASENAWGVVNAWELPDGDQSVVGETSIHSADYEDTLLDIARRFGMGLEEIKLANPGVDLWIPGEGTPVQLPMHFVLPNAPRRGLVVNVPEMRIYHYSDDGKSVRTFPISIGRVGWETPLGETTVTRKKAGPNWYPPKSIREEHAARGDILPKVVRAGPENPLGSHAIYLGLPAYLIHGTNRPFSIGMRVSHGCIRLYPEDIPELYALAEKGMPVNLVHQRVKMGWRGDRLYMEVHPEAKVEEAKAKPDLSEAVEALYRLLPKGMAYLEVDWDLVRRTLVLANGTPVSIGFRPPAEQEEEIS
;
A
#
# COMPACT_ATOMS: atom_id res chain seq x y z
N MET A 1 57.05 27.14 45.31
CA MET A 1 55.87 26.34 45.69
C MET A 1 54.91 26.22 44.52
N ARG A 2 54.36 25.01 44.33
CA ARG A 2 53.19 24.64 43.50
C ARG A 2 53.36 24.50 41.97
N ARG A 3 53.64 23.25 41.58
CA ARG A 3 53.46 22.67 40.23
C ARG A 3 51.97 22.43 39.95
N ALA A 4 51.59 22.62 38.69
CA ALA A 4 50.26 22.40 38.13
C ALA A 4 49.81 20.93 38.18
N LYS A 5 48.51 20.71 38.46
CA LYS A 5 47.83 19.42 38.33
C LYS A 5 46.89 19.49 37.12
N LEU A 6 47.21 18.77 36.05
CA LEU A 6 46.23 18.29 35.07
C LEU A 6 45.58 17.01 35.65
N ARG A 7 44.26 16.93 35.63
CA ARG A 7 43.50 15.68 35.86
C ARG A 7 42.94 15.23 34.52
N ALA A 8 43.38 14.05 34.08
CA ALA A 8 42.84 13.32 32.95
C ALA A 8 41.50 12.67 33.33
N PHE A 9 40.51 12.78 32.44
CA PHE A 9 39.25 12.04 32.51
C PHE A 9 39.46 10.61 31.98
N SER A 10 38.99 9.63 32.75
CA SER A 10 39.00 8.20 32.45
C SER A 10 37.91 7.86 31.44
N ALA A 11 38.29 7.21 30.33
CA ALA A 11 37.37 6.59 29.38
C ALA A 11 37.15 5.12 29.78
N ILE A 12 35.90 4.77 30.10
CA ILE A 12 35.47 3.40 30.36
C ILE A 12 35.31 2.71 29.00
N LYS A 13 36.19 1.77 28.69
CA LYS A 13 36.02 0.77 27.62
C LYS A 13 35.37 -0.46 28.26
N THR A 14 34.13 -0.78 27.89
CA THR A 14 33.53 -2.08 28.16
C THR A 14 33.66 -2.94 26.92
N ALA A 15 34.45 -4.01 27.03
CA ALA A 15 34.60 -5.04 26.01
C ALA A 15 33.41 -5.99 26.07
N ILE A 16 32.78 -6.26 24.92
CA ILE A 16 31.81 -7.35 24.76
C ILE A 16 32.60 -8.58 24.31
N ALA A 17 32.64 -9.60 25.16
CA ALA A 17 33.24 -10.89 24.85
C ALA A 17 32.32 -11.69 23.92
N LEU A 18 32.83 -12.12 22.76
CA LEU A 18 32.20 -13.15 21.94
C LEU A 18 32.44 -14.51 22.60
N THR A 19 31.37 -15.15 23.04
CA THR A 19 31.40 -16.56 23.45
C THR A 19 31.06 -17.44 22.25
N THR A 20 32.08 -18.08 21.69
CA THR A 20 31.94 -19.13 20.69
C THR A 20 31.38 -20.39 21.35
N ILE A 21 30.14 -20.76 21.01
CA ILE A 21 29.57 -22.06 21.38
C ILE A 21 29.82 -23.01 20.21
N VAL A 22 30.70 -24.00 20.44
CA VAL A 22 30.88 -25.16 19.56
C VAL A 22 29.82 -26.18 19.93
N LEU A 23 28.90 -26.47 19.02
CA LEU A 23 27.95 -27.59 19.13
C LEU A 23 28.37 -28.68 18.15
N THR A 24 28.97 -29.74 18.70
CA THR A 24 29.17 -31.02 18.04
C THR A 24 27.90 -31.86 18.12
N GLY A 25 27.41 -32.34 16.98
CA GLY A 25 26.70 -33.61 16.86
C GLY A 25 25.17 -33.57 16.78
N GLY A 26 24.64 -33.99 15.61
CA GLY A 26 23.50 -34.91 15.56
C GLY A 26 22.09 -34.36 15.28
N VAL A 27 21.67 -34.56 14.02
CA VAL A 27 20.32 -34.97 13.56
C VAL A 27 19.14 -33.98 13.71
N MET A 28 18.69 -33.41 12.59
CA MET A 28 17.41 -33.74 11.92
C MET A 28 17.14 -32.72 10.80
N ARG A 29 17.08 -33.20 9.56
CA ARG A 29 16.47 -32.45 8.46
C ARG A 29 14.95 -32.59 8.59
N VAL A 30 14.29 -31.53 9.02
CA VAL A 30 12.85 -31.37 8.79
C VAL A 30 12.73 -30.68 7.43
N GLY A 31 12.37 -31.44 6.41
CA GLY A 31 11.95 -30.88 5.13
C GLY A 31 10.57 -30.26 5.31
N ALA A 32 10.49 -28.94 5.24
CA ALA A 32 9.22 -28.28 4.94
C ALA A 32 9.07 -28.32 3.41
N GLU A 33 8.25 -29.24 2.91
CA GLU A 33 7.72 -29.15 1.55
C GLU A 33 6.81 -27.92 1.49
N ILE A 34 7.29 -26.87 0.83
CA ILE A 34 6.47 -25.73 0.45
C ILE A 34 5.71 -26.19 -0.80
N ALA A 35 4.47 -26.63 -0.63
CA ALA A 35 3.57 -26.88 -1.75
C ALA A 35 3.26 -25.53 -2.42
N ALA A 36 3.95 -25.29 -3.53
CA ALA A 36 3.73 -24.15 -4.39
C ALA A 36 2.56 -24.45 -5.35
N ASP A 37 1.33 -24.27 -4.87
CA ASP A 37 0.18 -24.15 -5.78
C ASP A 37 0.10 -22.71 -6.27
N GLY A 38 0.98 -22.41 -7.24
CA GLY A 38 1.08 -21.12 -7.89
C GLY A 38 -0.04 -20.91 -8.90
N ILE A 39 -0.84 -19.87 -8.70
CA ILE A 39 -1.47 -19.16 -9.82
C ILE A 39 -0.39 -18.23 -10.37
N ALA A 40 0.22 -18.61 -11.48
CA ALA A 40 1.29 -17.86 -12.11
C ALA A 40 0.82 -16.43 -12.44
N ALA A 41 1.41 -15.43 -11.78
CA ALA A 41 1.38 -14.06 -12.27
C ALA A 41 2.23 -13.98 -13.53
N SER A 42 1.63 -13.71 -14.69
CA SER A 42 2.40 -13.39 -15.90
C SER A 42 2.87 -11.93 -15.82
N ALA A 43 3.96 -11.68 -15.11
CA ALA A 43 4.66 -10.40 -15.18
C ALA A 43 5.71 -10.49 -16.30
N SER A 44 5.40 -9.96 -17.49
CA SER A 44 6.44 -9.65 -18.47
C SER A 44 6.98 -8.24 -18.20
N ALA A 45 7.86 -8.11 -17.22
CA ALA A 45 8.62 -6.88 -17.02
C ALA A 45 9.78 -6.87 -18.02
N SER A 46 9.79 -5.93 -18.98
CA SER A 46 11.01 -5.63 -19.71
C SER A 46 11.94 -4.83 -18.79
N GLU A 47 13.23 -5.14 -18.82
CA GLU A 47 14.26 -4.64 -17.88
C GLU A 47 14.41 -3.10 -17.85
N ASN A 48 13.70 -2.35 -18.69
CA ASN A 48 13.74 -0.89 -18.77
C ASN A 48 12.35 -0.20 -18.75
N ALA A 49 11.27 -0.91 -18.42
CA ALA A 49 9.94 -0.30 -18.32
C ALA A 49 9.63 0.14 -16.89
N TRP A 50 9.46 1.44 -16.69
CA TRP A 50 8.77 1.97 -15.51
C TRP A 50 7.32 1.51 -15.50
N GLY A 51 6.79 1.14 -14.33
CA GLY A 51 5.35 0.93 -14.13
C GLY A 51 4.86 -0.47 -14.48
N VAL A 52 5.09 -1.44 -13.57
CA VAL A 52 4.30 -2.66 -13.58
C VAL A 52 2.93 -2.36 -13.00
N VAL A 53 1.89 -2.39 -13.83
CA VAL A 53 0.51 -2.41 -13.34
C VAL A 53 0.20 -3.80 -12.84
N ASN A 54 0.05 -3.89 -11.51
CA ASN A 54 -0.21 -5.15 -10.84
C ASN A 54 -1.66 -5.59 -11.08
N ALA A 55 -1.82 -6.76 -11.72
CA ALA A 55 -3.09 -7.30 -12.18
C ALA A 55 -3.25 -8.78 -11.81
N TRP A 56 -4.44 -9.17 -11.36
CA TRP A 56 -4.75 -10.56 -11.01
C TRP A 56 -6.15 -10.95 -11.45
N GLU A 57 -6.29 -12.20 -11.86
CA GLU A 57 -7.59 -12.86 -11.97
C GLU A 57 -8.11 -13.17 -10.56
N LEU A 58 -9.41 -12.95 -10.38
CA LEU A 58 -10.16 -13.22 -9.17
C LEU A 58 -10.87 -14.55 -9.37
N PRO A 59 -10.53 -15.59 -8.59
CA PRO A 59 -11.25 -16.85 -8.69
C PRO A 59 -12.69 -16.66 -8.21
N ASP A 60 -13.56 -17.54 -8.69
CA ASP A 60 -14.94 -17.63 -8.18
C ASP A 60 -14.91 -17.99 -6.67
N GLY A 61 -15.86 -17.43 -5.92
CA GLY A 61 -15.97 -17.66 -4.47
C GLY A 61 -15.59 -16.43 -3.65
N ASP A 62 -15.08 -16.67 -2.45
CA ASP A 62 -14.84 -15.65 -1.42
C ASP A 62 -13.37 -15.27 -1.24
N GLN A 63 -12.48 -15.75 -2.12
CA GLN A 63 -11.10 -15.30 -2.13
C GLN A 63 -11.05 -13.79 -2.33
N SER A 64 -10.39 -13.10 -1.40
CA SER A 64 -10.27 -11.64 -1.38
C SER A 64 -8.84 -11.20 -1.09
N VAL A 65 -7.88 -12.11 -1.30
CA VAL A 65 -6.45 -11.83 -1.17
C VAL A 65 -5.79 -12.22 -2.48
N VAL A 66 -4.96 -11.30 -3.01
CA VAL A 66 -4.30 -11.43 -4.31
C VAL A 66 -2.82 -11.07 -4.22
N GLY A 67 -2.04 -11.58 -5.17
CA GLY A 67 -0.61 -11.32 -5.25
C GLY A 67 0.21 -12.02 -4.16
N GLU A 68 1.50 -11.72 -4.14
CA GLU A 68 2.49 -12.38 -3.29
C GLU A 68 3.61 -11.41 -2.93
N THR A 69 4.16 -11.55 -1.74
CA THR A 69 5.36 -10.81 -1.35
C THR A 69 6.56 -11.39 -2.06
N SER A 70 7.43 -10.52 -2.60
CA SER A 70 8.72 -10.93 -3.16
C SER A 70 9.86 -10.13 -2.56
N ILE A 71 11.09 -10.53 -2.87
CA ILE A 71 12.32 -9.83 -2.47
C ILE A 71 13.06 -9.38 -3.72
N HIS A 72 13.37 -8.10 -3.80
CA HIS A 72 14.30 -7.53 -4.77
C HIS A 72 15.66 -7.32 -4.11
N SER A 73 16.74 -7.68 -4.79
CA SER A 73 18.09 -7.33 -4.36
C SER A 73 18.43 -5.97 -4.96
N ALA A 74 18.62 -4.94 -4.14
CA ALA A 74 18.90 -3.60 -4.65
C ALA A 74 20.23 -3.55 -5.43
N ASP A 75 20.22 -2.84 -6.55
CA ASP A 75 21.44 -2.52 -7.30
C ASP A 75 22.14 -1.27 -6.71
N TYR A 76 23.40 -1.04 -7.08
CA TYR A 76 24.16 0.10 -6.58
C TYR A 76 23.51 1.47 -6.86
N GLU A 77 22.86 1.60 -8.02
CA GLU A 77 22.21 2.85 -8.46
C GLU A 77 20.73 2.94 -8.04
N ASP A 78 20.17 1.89 -7.44
CA ASP A 78 18.77 1.91 -7.01
C ASP A 78 18.58 2.90 -5.86
N THR A 79 17.54 3.72 -5.95
CA THR A 79 16.91 4.31 -4.76
C THR A 79 15.70 3.47 -4.37
N LEU A 80 15.30 3.50 -3.10
CA LEU A 80 14.09 2.78 -2.67
C LEU A 80 12.84 3.31 -3.40
N LEU A 81 12.86 4.59 -3.78
CA LEU A 81 11.81 5.24 -4.54
C LEU A 81 11.74 4.76 -5.99
N ASP A 82 12.89 4.54 -6.63
CA ASP A 82 12.95 3.99 -7.98
C ASP A 82 12.49 2.53 -8.01
N ILE A 83 12.87 1.74 -7.00
CA ILE A 83 12.34 0.38 -6.80
C ILE A 83 10.82 0.43 -6.65
N ALA A 84 10.30 1.30 -5.76
CA ALA A 84 8.84 1.43 -5.57
C ALA A 84 8.11 1.71 -6.89
N ARG A 85 8.58 2.70 -7.63
CA ARG A 85 7.98 3.10 -8.91
C ARG A 85 8.09 2.00 -9.97
N ARG A 86 9.24 1.32 -10.07
CA ARG A 86 9.46 0.20 -11.01
C ARG A 86 8.42 -0.91 -10.81
N PHE A 87 8.09 -1.21 -9.55
CA PHE A 87 7.18 -2.30 -9.18
C PHE A 87 5.74 -1.85 -8.83
N GLY A 88 5.36 -0.61 -9.14
CA GLY A 88 3.98 -0.12 -8.94
C GLY A 88 3.58 -0.03 -7.46
N MET A 89 4.48 0.48 -6.62
CA MET A 89 4.28 0.71 -5.18
C MET A 89 4.37 2.19 -4.82
N GLY A 90 3.69 2.58 -3.74
CA GLY A 90 3.80 3.91 -3.17
C GLY A 90 5.04 4.06 -2.28
N LEU A 91 5.48 5.31 -2.07
CA LEU A 91 6.62 5.60 -1.20
C LEU A 91 6.42 5.12 0.26
N GLU A 92 5.29 5.45 0.89
CA GLU A 92 5.07 4.99 2.28
C GLU A 92 4.88 3.48 2.36
N GLU A 93 4.27 2.86 1.34
CA GLU A 93 4.10 1.40 1.26
C GLU A 93 5.45 0.67 1.31
N ILE A 94 6.39 1.04 0.44
CA ILE A 94 7.72 0.38 0.42
C ILE A 94 8.52 0.68 1.69
N LYS A 95 8.41 1.88 2.25
CA LYS A 95 9.14 2.28 3.46
C LYS A 95 8.66 1.50 4.68
N LEU A 96 7.35 1.32 4.81
CA LEU A 96 6.75 0.59 5.93
C LEU A 96 7.12 -0.90 5.89
N ALA A 97 7.19 -1.49 4.69
CA ALA A 97 7.63 -2.87 4.51
C ALA A 97 9.12 -3.08 4.77
N ASN A 98 9.95 -2.03 4.66
CA ASN A 98 11.41 -2.10 4.72
C ASN A 98 12.00 -1.17 5.80
N PRO A 99 11.68 -1.37 7.09
CA PRO A 99 12.18 -0.52 8.15
C PRO A 99 13.72 -0.61 8.23
N GLY A 100 14.38 0.54 8.12
CA GLY A 100 15.84 0.65 8.22
C GLY A 100 16.59 0.63 6.88
N VAL A 101 15.90 0.40 5.75
CA VAL A 101 16.50 0.60 4.42
C VAL A 101 16.52 2.09 4.10
N ASP A 102 17.66 2.61 3.67
CA ASP A 102 17.80 4.02 3.31
C ASP A 102 17.03 4.33 2.02
N LEU A 103 16.36 5.49 1.99
CA LEU A 103 15.52 5.89 0.87
C LEU A 103 16.32 6.17 -0.41
N TRP A 104 17.51 6.76 -0.25
CA TRP A 104 18.32 7.25 -1.35
C TRP A 104 19.44 6.29 -1.72
N ILE A 105 19.94 5.52 -0.75
CA ILE A 105 21.06 4.61 -0.94
C ILE A 105 20.79 3.30 -0.15
N PRO A 106 19.86 2.43 -0.61
CA PRO A 106 19.62 1.12 -0.02
C PRO A 106 20.90 0.30 0.13
N GLY A 107 21.83 0.45 -0.82
CA GLY A 107 23.08 -0.29 -0.88
C GLY A 107 22.95 -1.55 -1.73
N GLU A 108 23.96 -1.83 -2.54
CA GLU A 108 24.01 -3.01 -3.40
C GLU A 108 23.85 -4.30 -2.59
N GLY A 109 22.97 -5.20 -3.06
CA GLY A 109 22.70 -6.48 -2.40
C GLY A 109 21.72 -6.38 -1.22
N THR A 110 21.29 -5.18 -0.84
CA THR A 110 20.29 -5.03 0.23
C THR A 110 18.97 -5.67 -0.19
N PRO A 111 18.43 -6.63 0.60
CA PRO A 111 17.14 -7.21 0.30
C PRO A 111 16.03 -6.20 0.59
N VAL A 112 15.22 -5.92 -0.43
CA VAL A 112 14.05 -5.05 -0.36
C VAL A 112 12.80 -5.91 -0.54
N GLN A 113 11.97 -5.94 0.48
CA GLN A 113 10.66 -6.57 0.46
C GLN A 113 9.69 -5.77 -0.41
N LEU A 114 9.09 -6.44 -1.40
CA LEU A 114 8.04 -5.90 -2.24
C LEU A 114 6.69 -6.47 -1.73
N PRO A 115 5.90 -5.71 -0.96
CA PRO A 115 4.61 -6.16 -0.40
C PRO A 115 3.50 -6.22 -1.46
N MET A 116 3.72 -6.93 -2.58
CA MET A 116 2.73 -7.08 -3.67
C MET A 116 1.61 -8.08 -3.34
N HIS A 117 1.28 -8.22 -2.07
CA HIS A 117 0.25 -9.09 -1.53
C HIS A 117 -0.83 -8.19 -0.92
N PHE A 118 -2.06 -8.28 -1.39
CA PHE A 118 -3.13 -7.35 -1.04
C PHE A 118 -4.38 -8.08 -0.60
N VAL A 119 -4.93 -7.66 0.53
CA VAL A 119 -6.31 -7.92 0.91
C VAL A 119 -7.18 -6.90 0.20
N LEU A 120 -8.12 -7.35 -0.64
CA LEU A 120 -9.04 -6.48 -1.36
C LEU A 120 -9.97 -5.75 -0.38
N PRO A 121 -10.24 -4.44 -0.59
CA PRO A 121 -11.18 -3.71 0.24
C PRO A 121 -12.57 -4.35 0.20
N ASN A 122 -13.26 -4.32 1.33
CA ASN A 122 -14.66 -4.73 1.41
C ASN A 122 -15.57 -3.65 0.81
N ALA A 123 -15.68 -3.66 -0.51
CA ALA A 123 -16.56 -2.81 -1.30
C ALA A 123 -17.04 -3.62 -2.52
N PRO A 124 -18.10 -3.18 -3.24
CA PRO A 124 -18.49 -3.84 -4.47
C PRO A 124 -17.31 -3.94 -5.44
N ARG A 125 -17.02 -5.16 -5.92
CA ARG A 125 -15.95 -5.45 -6.89
C ARG A 125 -16.34 -4.99 -8.30
N ARG A 126 -16.57 -3.69 -8.47
CA ARG A 126 -17.06 -3.06 -9.69
C ARG A 126 -16.49 -1.66 -9.86
N GLY A 127 -16.00 -1.36 -11.05
CA GLY A 127 -15.45 -0.04 -11.36
C GLY A 127 -14.21 0.25 -10.51
N LEU A 128 -14.16 1.45 -9.90
CA LEU A 128 -13.03 1.85 -9.07
C LEU A 128 -13.37 1.76 -7.57
N VAL A 129 -12.44 1.22 -6.79
CA VAL A 129 -12.44 1.32 -5.34
C VAL A 129 -11.15 2.00 -4.91
N VAL A 130 -11.26 3.12 -4.19
CA VAL A 130 -10.13 3.89 -3.69
C VAL A 130 -10.04 3.66 -2.18
N ASN A 131 -8.99 2.99 -1.70
CA ASN A 131 -8.76 2.84 -0.28
C ASN A 131 -7.78 3.91 0.21
N VAL A 132 -8.29 4.88 0.98
CA VAL A 132 -7.54 6.08 1.36
C VAL A 132 -6.36 5.78 2.32
N PRO A 133 -6.51 4.96 3.39
CA PRO A 133 -5.39 4.62 4.29
C PRO A 133 -4.23 3.89 3.60
N GLU A 134 -4.56 3.04 2.64
CA GLU A 134 -3.61 2.28 1.83
C GLU A 134 -2.98 3.12 0.70
N MET A 135 -3.64 4.22 0.33
CA MET A 135 -3.27 5.03 -0.83
C MET A 135 -3.19 4.18 -2.11
N ARG A 136 -4.26 3.42 -2.38
CA ARG A 136 -4.35 2.57 -3.57
C ARG A 136 -5.72 2.62 -4.24
N ILE A 137 -5.71 2.53 -5.57
CA ILE A 137 -6.91 2.30 -6.38
C ILE A 137 -6.94 0.84 -6.79
N TYR A 138 -8.12 0.25 -6.73
CA TYR A 138 -8.47 -1.05 -7.30
C TYR A 138 -9.45 -0.80 -8.45
N HIS A 139 -9.10 -1.21 -9.66
CA HIS A 139 -10.00 -1.27 -10.80
C HIS A 139 -10.44 -2.71 -11.02
N TYR A 140 -11.75 -2.96 -10.97
CA TYR A 140 -12.34 -4.26 -11.30
C TYR A 140 -12.84 -4.26 -12.74
N SER A 141 -12.56 -5.34 -13.48
CA SER A 141 -13.14 -5.54 -14.81
C SER A 141 -14.67 -5.57 -14.77
N ASP A 142 -15.32 -5.32 -15.90
CA ASP A 142 -16.79 -5.26 -15.97
C ASP A 142 -17.47 -6.58 -15.57
N ASP A 143 -16.80 -7.71 -15.78
CA ASP A 143 -17.23 -9.04 -15.35
C ASP A 143 -16.89 -9.35 -13.88
N GLY A 144 -16.17 -8.47 -13.20
CA GLY A 144 -15.72 -8.62 -11.82
C GLY A 144 -14.66 -9.71 -11.61
N LYS A 145 -14.08 -10.25 -12.69
CA LYS A 145 -13.18 -11.41 -12.65
C LYS A 145 -11.70 -11.04 -12.61
N SER A 146 -11.34 -9.79 -12.79
CA SER A 146 -9.96 -9.34 -12.65
C SER A 146 -9.89 -8.05 -11.85
N VAL A 147 -8.75 -7.83 -11.20
CA VAL A 147 -8.45 -6.60 -10.47
C VAL A 147 -7.09 -6.08 -10.89
N ARG A 148 -7.00 -4.77 -11.14
CA ARG A 148 -5.75 -4.03 -11.32
C ARG A 148 -5.59 -3.03 -10.21
N THR A 149 -4.36 -2.82 -9.74
CA THR A 149 -4.10 -1.87 -8.66
C THR A 149 -3.09 -0.81 -9.04
N PHE A 150 -3.30 0.39 -8.50
CA PHE A 150 -2.46 1.56 -8.76
C PHE A 150 -2.13 2.27 -7.44
N PRO A 151 -0.85 2.50 -7.12
CA PRO A 151 -0.48 3.34 -6.00
C PRO A 151 -0.89 4.78 -6.28
N ILE A 152 -1.37 5.48 -5.26
CA ILE A 152 -1.80 6.86 -5.40
C ILE A 152 -1.22 7.77 -4.34
N SER A 153 -1.37 9.07 -4.57
CA SER A 153 -1.27 10.08 -3.52
C SER A 153 -2.58 10.78 -3.31
N ILE A 154 -2.81 11.16 -2.07
CA ILE A 154 -4.08 11.71 -1.58
C ILE A 154 -3.87 13.07 -0.92
N GLY A 155 -4.99 13.65 -0.50
CA GLY A 155 -5.02 14.91 0.25
C GLY A 155 -4.17 14.89 1.51
N ARG A 156 -3.45 15.99 1.77
CA ARG A 156 -2.85 16.26 3.08
C ARG A 156 -3.95 16.49 4.13
N VAL A 157 -3.59 16.42 5.40
CA VAL A 157 -4.51 16.73 6.52
C VAL A 157 -5.11 18.13 6.35
N GLY A 158 -6.42 18.27 6.56
CA GLY A 158 -7.21 19.47 6.30
C GLY A 158 -7.61 19.67 4.82
N TRP A 159 -7.22 18.75 3.94
CA TRP A 159 -7.62 18.66 2.55
C TRP A 159 -7.96 17.21 2.20
N GLU A 160 -8.67 16.52 3.08
CA GLU A 160 -8.92 15.09 2.98
C GLU A 160 -9.60 14.72 1.67
N THR A 161 -9.23 13.56 1.12
CA THR A 161 -9.96 12.94 0.03
C THR A 161 -11.33 12.48 0.57
N PRO A 162 -12.44 12.88 -0.07
CA PRO A 162 -13.79 12.59 0.41
C PRO A 162 -14.08 11.09 0.38
N LEU A 163 -14.95 10.66 1.29
CA LEU A 163 -15.44 9.28 1.34
C LEU A 163 -16.84 9.18 0.72
N GLY A 164 -17.19 7.98 0.28
CA GLY A 164 -18.51 7.66 -0.27
C GLY A 164 -18.49 7.28 -1.75
N GLU A 165 -19.68 7.18 -2.31
CA GLU A 165 -19.89 6.74 -3.69
C GLU A 165 -19.94 7.93 -4.65
N THR A 166 -19.33 7.78 -5.81
CA THR A 166 -19.40 8.73 -6.91
C THR A 166 -19.25 8.02 -8.25
N THR A 167 -19.17 8.78 -9.34
CA THR A 167 -18.96 8.23 -10.69
C THR A 167 -17.97 9.06 -11.47
N VAL A 168 -17.39 8.48 -12.51
CA VAL A 168 -16.62 9.22 -13.51
C VAL A 168 -17.58 10.07 -14.34
N THR A 169 -17.47 11.39 -14.26
CA THR A 169 -18.35 12.32 -14.99
C THR A 169 -17.79 12.73 -16.34
N ARG A 170 -16.45 12.87 -16.43
CA ARG A 170 -15.74 13.29 -17.63
C ARG A 170 -14.30 12.83 -17.58
N LYS A 171 -13.66 12.75 -18.74
CA LYS A 171 -12.24 12.46 -18.90
C LYS A 171 -11.60 13.48 -19.84
N LYS A 172 -10.34 13.84 -19.63
CA LYS A 172 -9.58 14.72 -20.53
C LYS A 172 -8.12 14.27 -20.64
N ALA A 173 -7.69 13.91 -21.85
CA ALA A 173 -6.27 13.85 -22.21
C ALA A 173 -5.74 15.29 -22.42
N GLY A 174 -4.52 15.55 -21.96
CA GLY A 174 -3.88 16.86 -21.96
C GLY A 174 -4.73 17.95 -21.29
N PRO A 175 -5.07 17.82 -19.99
CA PRO A 175 -5.85 18.84 -19.29
C PRO A 175 -5.03 20.11 -19.10
N ASN A 176 -5.65 21.28 -19.28
CA ASN A 176 -5.09 22.52 -18.71
C ASN A 176 -5.38 22.54 -17.22
N TRP A 177 -4.42 23.00 -16.41
CA TRP A 177 -4.62 23.24 -15.00
C TRP A 177 -4.93 24.70 -14.73
N TYR A 178 -6.02 24.94 -14.01
CA TYR A 178 -6.42 26.26 -13.52
C TYR A 178 -6.27 26.25 -12.00
N PRO A 179 -5.21 26.84 -11.45
CA PRO A 179 -4.95 26.80 -10.02
C PRO A 179 -6.13 27.39 -9.23
N PRO A 180 -6.73 26.63 -8.29
CA PRO A 180 -7.77 27.14 -7.41
C PRO A 180 -7.29 28.39 -6.65
N LYS A 181 -8.23 29.24 -6.22
CA LYS A 181 -7.92 30.48 -5.50
C LYS A 181 -7.05 30.22 -4.26
N SER A 182 -7.41 29.21 -3.46
CA SER A 182 -6.65 28.79 -2.28
C SER A 182 -5.19 28.45 -2.59
N ILE A 183 -4.94 27.72 -3.68
CA ILE A 183 -3.58 27.35 -4.11
C ILE A 183 -2.79 28.59 -4.53
N ARG A 184 -3.41 29.51 -5.27
CA ARG A 184 -2.76 30.76 -5.68
C ARG A 184 -2.38 31.61 -4.48
N GLU A 185 -3.23 31.68 -3.45
CA GLU A 185 -2.96 32.41 -2.21
C GLU A 185 -1.82 31.77 -1.41
N GLU A 186 -1.81 30.43 -1.26
CA GLU A 186 -0.73 29.69 -0.57
C GLU A 186 0.63 29.86 -1.27
N HIS A 187 0.66 29.83 -2.60
CA HIS A 187 1.88 30.05 -3.36
C HIS A 187 2.33 31.52 -3.28
N ALA A 188 1.41 32.47 -3.44
CA ALA A 188 1.73 33.90 -3.35
C ALA A 188 2.28 34.30 -1.97
N ALA A 189 1.77 33.72 -0.90
CA ALA A 189 2.28 33.92 0.46
C ALA A 189 3.74 33.47 0.64
N ARG A 190 4.22 32.55 -0.22
CA ARG A 190 5.62 32.07 -0.26
C ARG A 190 6.48 32.78 -1.31
N GLY A 191 5.95 33.82 -1.95
CA GLY A 191 6.65 34.55 -3.02
C GLY A 191 6.63 33.84 -4.38
N ASP A 192 5.85 32.77 -4.54
CA ASP A 192 5.68 32.05 -5.80
C ASP A 192 4.34 32.45 -6.45
N ILE A 193 4.37 33.20 -7.55
CA ILE A 193 3.14 33.65 -8.22
C ILE A 193 2.78 32.67 -9.34
N LEU A 194 1.78 31.82 -9.07
CA LEU A 194 1.28 30.87 -10.07
C LEU A 194 0.59 31.57 -11.24
N PRO A 195 0.78 31.10 -12.49
CA PRO A 195 0.03 31.58 -13.63
C PRO A 195 -1.46 31.26 -13.50
N LYS A 196 -2.32 32.04 -14.17
CA LYS A 196 -3.78 31.78 -14.19
C LYS A 196 -4.14 30.43 -14.82
N VAL A 197 -3.28 29.94 -15.72
CA VAL A 197 -3.42 28.66 -16.40
C VAL A 197 -2.04 28.07 -16.64
N VAL A 198 -1.89 26.79 -16.34
CA VAL A 198 -0.77 25.97 -16.81
C VAL A 198 -1.32 25.09 -17.93
N ARG A 199 -0.77 25.24 -19.14
CA ARG A 199 -1.21 24.46 -20.30
C ARG A 199 -0.78 23.00 -20.17
N ALA A 200 -1.41 22.13 -20.96
CA ALA A 200 -0.95 20.75 -21.09
C ALA A 200 0.54 20.71 -21.49
N GLY A 201 1.30 19.78 -20.89
CA GLY A 201 2.73 19.62 -21.10
C GLY A 201 3.43 19.02 -19.88
N PRO A 202 4.75 18.79 -19.96
CA PRO A 202 5.53 18.16 -18.88
C PRO A 202 5.46 18.88 -17.53
N GLU A 203 5.34 20.22 -17.56
CA GLU A 203 5.27 21.05 -16.35
C GLU A 203 3.88 21.11 -15.72
N ASN A 204 2.88 20.46 -16.31
CA ASN A 204 1.52 20.50 -15.81
C ASN A 204 1.36 19.54 -14.61
N PRO A 205 0.95 20.04 -13.43
CA PRO A 205 0.82 19.20 -12.24
C PRO A 205 -0.36 18.21 -12.32
N LEU A 206 -1.25 18.33 -13.30
CA LEU A 206 -2.26 17.32 -13.59
C LEU A 206 -1.72 16.13 -14.42
N GLY A 207 -0.49 16.21 -14.90
CA GLY A 207 0.10 15.20 -15.77
C GLY A 207 -0.59 15.11 -17.14
N SER A 208 -0.50 13.94 -17.76
CA SER A 208 -0.98 13.69 -19.13
C SER A 208 -2.50 13.54 -19.24
N HIS A 209 -3.16 13.07 -18.18
CA HIS A 209 -4.58 12.72 -18.18
C HIS A 209 -5.26 13.11 -16.88
N ALA A 210 -6.55 13.45 -16.97
CA ALA A 210 -7.42 13.68 -15.82
C ALA A 210 -8.79 13.01 -16.00
N ILE A 211 -9.26 12.39 -14.92
CA ILE A 211 -10.56 11.76 -14.76
C ILE A 211 -11.31 12.59 -13.70
N TYR A 212 -12.46 13.12 -14.08
CA TYR A 212 -13.29 13.98 -13.25
C TYR A 212 -14.36 13.13 -12.57
N LEU A 213 -14.55 13.36 -11.27
CA LEU A 213 -15.53 12.64 -10.48
C LEU A 213 -16.83 13.45 -10.36
N GLY A 214 -17.90 12.82 -9.85
CA GLY A 214 -19.15 13.48 -9.47
C GLY A 214 -19.03 14.34 -8.21
N LEU A 215 -17.82 14.44 -7.64
CA LEU A 215 -17.49 15.28 -6.50
C LEU A 215 -16.84 16.58 -7.01
N PRO A 216 -17.44 17.75 -6.77
CA PRO A 216 -16.89 19.02 -7.21
C PRO A 216 -15.44 19.22 -6.71
N ALA A 217 -14.55 19.64 -7.61
CA ALA A 217 -13.13 19.90 -7.37
C ALA A 217 -12.21 18.69 -7.13
N TYR A 218 -12.71 17.44 -7.15
CA TYR A 218 -11.89 16.24 -7.02
C TYR A 218 -11.65 15.55 -8.37
N LEU A 219 -10.39 15.18 -8.62
CA LEU A 219 -9.95 14.53 -9.84
C LEU A 219 -9.03 13.36 -9.49
N ILE A 220 -9.05 12.34 -10.34
CA ILE A 220 -7.98 11.36 -10.45
C ILE A 220 -7.11 11.80 -11.63
N HIS A 221 -5.82 12.06 -11.43
CA HIS A 221 -4.97 12.63 -12.46
C HIS A 221 -3.52 12.14 -12.33
N GLY A 222 -2.70 12.40 -13.36
CA GLY A 222 -1.26 12.09 -13.31
C GLY A 222 -0.49 13.09 -12.45
N THR A 223 0.82 13.10 -12.53
CA THR A 223 1.61 14.14 -11.83
C THR A 223 2.88 14.41 -12.61
N ASN A 224 3.42 15.62 -12.52
CA ASN A 224 4.79 15.90 -12.96
C ASN A 224 5.82 15.68 -11.83
N ARG A 225 5.37 15.18 -10.67
CA ARG A 225 6.21 14.84 -9.51
C ARG A 225 5.98 13.38 -9.13
N PRO A 226 6.51 12.40 -9.89
CA PRO A 226 6.27 10.97 -9.64
C PRO A 226 6.73 10.53 -8.25
N PHE A 227 7.79 11.15 -7.74
CA PHE A 227 8.33 10.95 -6.40
C PHE A 227 7.38 11.30 -5.25
N SER A 228 6.23 11.89 -5.57
CA SER A 228 5.20 12.23 -4.60
C SER A 228 4.15 11.14 -4.42
N ILE A 229 4.17 10.04 -5.19
CA ILE A 229 3.19 8.94 -5.14
C ILE A 229 3.38 8.07 -3.89
N GLY A 230 2.27 7.66 -3.28
CA GLY A 230 2.25 7.00 -1.98
C GLY A 230 2.46 7.96 -0.82
N MET A 231 2.04 9.23 -0.94
CA MET A 231 2.16 10.26 0.10
C MET A 231 0.88 11.11 0.25
N ARG A 232 0.70 11.73 1.42
CA ARG A 232 -0.40 12.66 1.73
C ARG A 232 0.00 14.12 1.44
N VAL A 233 0.03 14.50 0.17
CA VAL A 233 0.66 15.76 -0.30
C VAL A 233 -0.20 16.62 -1.21
N SER A 234 -1.38 16.13 -1.61
CA SER A 234 -2.26 16.89 -2.50
C SER A 234 -3.21 17.80 -1.72
N HIS A 235 -3.93 18.67 -2.43
CA HIS A 235 -5.04 19.45 -1.89
C HIS A 235 -6.38 18.73 -2.09
N GLY A 236 -6.37 17.40 -1.95
CA GLY A 236 -7.56 16.53 -1.99
C GLY A 236 -7.69 15.67 -3.25
N CYS A 237 -7.07 16.06 -4.37
CA CYS A 237 -7.06 15.26 -5.60
C CYS A 237 -6.25 13.97 -5.44
N ILE A 238 -6.60 12.96 -6.25
CA ILE A 238 -5.93 11.67 -6.29
C ILE A 238 -4.91 11.70 -7.43
N ARG A 239 -3.64 11.42 -7.12
CA ARG A 239 -2.53 11.44 -8.08
C ARG A 239 -2.03 10.04 -8.36
N LEU A 240 -1.78 9.74 -9.63
CA LEU A 240 -1.14 8.50 -10.10
C LEU A 240 0.22 8.81 -10.71
N TYR A 241 1.05 7.77 -10.85
CA TYR A 241 2.26 7.87 -11.65
C TYR A 241 1.96 8.32 -13.11
N PRO A 242 2.92 9.00 -13.77
CA PRO A 242 2.80 9.40 -15.17
C PRO A 242 2.46 8.26 -16.13
N GLU A 243 2.99 7.07 -15.86
CA GLU A 243 2.81 5.82 -16.60
C GLU A 243 1.49 5.11 -16.27
N ASP A 244 0.97 5.26 -15.05
CA ASP A 244 -0.27 4.60 -14.61
C ASP A 244 -1.53 5.36 -15.06
N ILE A 245 -1.47 6.70 -15.08
CA ILE A 245 -2.67 7.49 -15.39
C ILE A 245 -3.25 7.23 -16.80
N PRO A 246 -2.46 7.03 -17.88
CA PRO A 246 -3.01 6.67 -19.19
C PRO A 246 -3.71 5.31 -19.17
N GLU A 247 -3.21 4.34 -18.40
CA GLU A 247 -3.84 3.02 -18.26
C GLU A 247 -5.18 3.12 -17.54
N LEU A 248 -5.19 3.73 -16.34
CA LEU A 248 -6.45 3.96 -15.63
C LEU A 248 -7.40 4.84 -16.45
N TYR A 249 -6.88 5.80 -17.20
CA TYR A 249 -7.67 6.60 -18.12
C TYR A 249 -8.30 5.77 -19.22
N ALA A 250 -7.64 4.76 -19.78
CA ALA A 250 -8.26 3.88 -20.78
C ALA A 250 -9.43 3.10 -20.17
N LEU A 251 -9.24 2.59 -18.95
CA LEU A 251 -10.21 1.76 -18.23
C LEU A 251 -11.42 2.55 -17.68
N ALA A 252 -11.20 3.76 -17.16
CA ALA A 252 -12.21 4.49 -16.38
C ALA A 252 -13.28 5.15 -17.26
N GLU A 253 -14.26 4.41 -17.78
CA GLU A 253 -15.33 4.94 -18.63
C GLU A 253 -16.25 5.95 -17.94
N LYS A 254 -16.91 6.81 -18.71
CA LYS A 254 -17.90 7.75 -18.16
C LYS A 254 -19.07 6.97 -17.57
N GLY A 255 -19.46 7.29 -16.35
CA GLY A 255 -20.50 6.59 -15.59
C GLY A 255 -19.97 5.42 -14.76
N MET A 256 -18.69 5.05 -14.89
CA MET A 256 -18.06 4.04 -14.05
C MET A 256 -18.22 4.43 -12.56
N PRO A 257 -18.71 3.51 -11.70
CA PRO A 257 -18.82 3.77 -10.28
C PRO A 257 -17.43 3.88 -9.63
N VAL A 258 -17.33 4.76 -8.64
CA VAL A 258 -16.12 4.99 -7.86
C VAL A 258 -16.50 4.99 -6.39
N ASN A 259 -15.96 4.05 -5.62
CA ASN A 259 -16.17 3.93 -4.18
C ASN A 259 -14.94 4.42 -3.44
N LEU A 260 -15.04 5.53 -2.71
CA LEU A 260 -13.96 6.04 -1.86
C LEU A 260 -14.18 5.55 -0.44
N VAL A 261 -13.32 4.63 0.01
CA VAL A 261 -13.45 3.95 1.30
C VAL A 261 -12.28 4.27 2.22
N HIS A 262 -12.53 4.17 3.51
CA HIS A 262 -11.51 4.29 4.55
C HIS A 262 -11.40 2.98 5.31
N GLN A 263 -10.68 2.01 4.76
CA GLN A 263 -10.47 0.69 5.36
C GLN A 263 -9.00 0.55 5.75
N ARG A 264 -8.70 1.01 6.98
CA ARG A 264 -7.37 0.89 7.57
C ARG A 264 -7.04 -0.57 7.87
N VAL A 265 -7.99 -1.27 8.49
CA VAL A 265 -7.95 -2.72 8.69
C VAL A 265 -8.76 -3.39 7.59
N LYS A 266 -8.11 -4.23 6.81
CA LYS A 266 -8.73 -5.13 5.84
C LYS A 266 -8.51 -6.56 6.29
N MET A 267 -9.49 -7.41 6.05
CA MET A 267 -9.36 -8.85 6.24
C MET A 267 -9.89 -9.57 5.02
N GLY A 268 -9.39 -10.77 4.76
CA GLY A 268 -9.78 -11.52 3.58
C GLY A 268 -9.30 -12.96 3.55
N TRP A 269 -9.90 -13.75 2.67
CA TRP A 269 -9.64 -15.17 2.57
C TRP A 269 -8.73 -15.49 1.38
N ARG A 270 -7.83 -16.47 1.57
CA ARG A 270 -7.12 -17.21 0.51
C ARG A 270 -7.09 -18.68 0.88
N GLY A 271 -7.86 -19.50 0.16
CA GLY A 271 -8.09 -20.88 0.56
C GLY A 271 -8.73 -20.95 1.95
N ASP A 272 -8.09 -21.68 2.86
CA ASP A 272 -8.49 -21.85 4.25
C ASP A 272 -7.95 -20.76 5.20
N ARG A 273 -7.06 -19.87 4.74
CA ARG A 273 -6.38 -18.88 5.57
C ARG A 273 -7.09 -17.53 5.59
N LEU A 274 -7.25 -16.99 6.79
CA LEU A 274 -7.68 -15.61 7.03
C LEU A 274 -6.47 -14.70 7.12
N TYR A 275 -6.40 -13.72 6.23
CA TYR A 275 -5.40 -12.67 6.23
C TYR A 275 -5.95 -11.37 6.81
N MET A 276 -5.07 -10.61 7.45
CA MET A 276 -5.31 -9.26 7.93
C MET A 276 -4.21 -8.34 7.44
N GLU A 277 -4.61 -7.19 6.91
CA GLU A 277 -3.72 -6.12 6.45
C GLU A 277 -4.11 -4.84 7.16
N VAL A 278 -3.11 -4.15 7.73
CA VAL A 278 -3.34 -2.94 8.54
C VAL A 278 -2.42 -1.83 8.06
N HIS A 279 -3.00 -0.67 7.75
CA HIS A 279 -2.26 0.53 7.38
C HIS A 279 -2.14 1.50 8.56
N PRO A 280 -1.19 2.45 8.54
CA PRO A 280 -1.07 3.47 9.58
C PRO A 280 -2.28 4.41 9.62
N GLU A 281 -2.52 4.99 10.79
CA GLU A 281 -3.48 6.09 10.92
C GLU A 281 -3.04 7.32 10.13
N ALA A 282 -4.01 8.10 9.67
CA ALA A 282 -3.73 9.35 8.98
C ALA A 282 -3.09 10.40 9.90
N LYS A 283 -3.37 10.35 11.21
CA LYS A 283 -2.84 11.28 12.20
C LYS A 283 -1.95 10.59 13.23
N VAL A 284 -0.87 11.27 13.61
CA VAL A 284 0.17 10.77 14.52
C VAL A 284 -0.37 10.64 15.96
N GLU A 285 -1.30 11.51 16.35
CA GLU A 285 -1.96 11.46 17.66
C GLU A 285 -2.81 10.20 17.81
N GLU A 286 -3.52 9.81 16.75
CA GLU A 286 -4.34 8.60 16.68
C GLU A 286 -3.45 7.33 16.72
N ALA A 287 -2.29 7.37 16.06
CA ALA A 287 -1.30 6.28 16.08
C ALA A 287 -0.65 5.99 17.45
N LYS A 288 -0.74 6.91 18.43
CA LYS A 288 -0.17 6.74 19.78
C LYS A 288 -1.14 6.11 20.79
N ALA A 289 -2.40 5.89 20.40
CA ALA A 289 -3.38 5.24 21.25
C ALA A 289 -3.09 3.74 21.41
N LYS A 290 -3.64 3.10 22.45
CA LYS A 290 -3.65 1.63 22.53
C LYS A 290 -4.39 1.06 21.30
N PRO A 291 -3.95 -0.07 20.74
CA PRO A 291 -4.58 -0.65 19.56
C PRO A 291 -6.06 -0.92 19.84
N ASP A 292 -6.94 -0.28 19.08
CA ASP A 292 -8.37 -0.51 19.15
C ASP A 292 -8.71 -1.80 18.39
N LEU A 293 -9.19 -2.80 19.12
CA LEU A 293 -9.61 -4.07 18.53
C LEU A 293 -10.95 -3.95 17.80
N SER A 294 -11.72 -2.89 18.03
CA SER A 294 -13.05 -2.71 17.45
C SER A 294 -12.99 -2.73 15.92
N GLU A 295 -12.00 -2.08 15.31
CA GLU A 295 -11.80 -2.10 13.85
C GLU A 295 -11.54 -3.52 13.32
N ALA A 296 -10.68 -4.29 14.01
CA ALA A 296 -10.37 -5.66 13.62
C ALA A 296 -11.57 -6.58 13.77
N VAL A 297 -12.31 -6.42 14.87
CA VAL A 297 -13.53 -7.18 15.15
C VAL A 297 -14.62 -6.84 14.12
N GLU A 298 -14.82 -5.56 13.78
CA GLU A 298 -15.74 -5.15 12.72
C GLU A 298 -15.35 -5.68 11.34
N ALA A 299 -14.06 -5.60 10.98
CA ALA A 299 -13.56 -6.15 9.73
C ALA A 299 -13.82 -7.67 9.65
N LEU A 300 -13.61 -8.37 10.76
CA LEU A 300 -13.88 -9.80 10.88
C LEU A 300 -15.37 -10.11 10.74
N TYR A 301 -16.24 -9.40 11.46
CA TYR A 301 -17.70 -9.61 11.41
C TYR A 301 -18.27 -9.47 10.00
N ARG A 302 -17.70 -8.59 9.16
CA ARG A 302 -18.13 -8.40 7.77
C ARG A 302 -17.79 -9.60 6.87
N LEU A 303 -16.86 -10.46 7.27
CA LEU A 303 -16.40 -11.63 6.50
C LEU A 303 -17.02 -12.95 6.97
N LEU A 304 -17.55 -13.01 8.19
CA LEU A 304 -18.09 -14.24 8.75
C LEU A 304 -19.33 -14.67 7.94
N PRO A 305 -19.33 -15.88 7.35
CA PRO A 305 -20.53 -16.43 6.74
C PRO A 305 -21.65 -16.55 7.78
N LYS A 306 -22.90 -16.36 7.35
CA LYS A 306 -24.05 -16.63 8.22
C LYS A 306 -24.03 -18.10 8.62
N GLY A 307 -23.96 -18.38 9.93
CA GLY A 307 -23.97 -19.74 10.46
C GLY A 307 -22.60 -20.37 10.70
N MET A 308 -21.49 -19.64 10.56
CA MET A 308 -20.17 -20.14 10.99
C MET A 308 -20.14 -20.34 12.52
N ALA A 309 -19.90 -21.58 12.97
CA ALA A 309 -19.95 -21.96 14.38
C ALA A 309 -18.78 -21.40 15.19
N TYR A 310 -17.56 -21.44 14.64
CA TYR A 310 -16.38 -20.84 15.23
C TYR A 310 -15.31 -20.54 14.18
N LEU A 311 -14.37 -19.68 14.54
CA LEU A 311 -13.22 -19.31 13.73
C LEU A 311 -11.97 -19.31 14.62
N GLU A 312 -10.91 -19.96 14.17
CA GLU A 312 -9.62 -19.91 14.86
C GLU A 312 -8.88 -18.64 14.45
N VAL A 313 -8.71 -17.72 15.41
CA VAL A 313 -7.99 -16.45 15.24
C VAL A 313 -6.90 -16.32 16.31
N ASP A 314 -5.66 -16.09 15.88
CA ASP A 314 -4.57 -15.68 16.75
C ASP A 314 -4.71 -14.20 17.12
N TRP A 315 -5.38 -13.95 18.25
CA TRP A 315 -5.63 -12.60 18.75
C TRP A 315 -4.36 -11.84 19.18
N ASP A 316 -3.28 -12.54 19.53
CA ASP A 316 -2.01 -11.90 19.84
C ASP A 316 -1.29 -11.46 18.56
N LEU A 317 -1.44 -12.21 17.47
CA LEU A 317 -1.00 -11.77 16.15
C LEU A 317 -1.86 -10.60 15.64
N VAL A 318 -3.18 -10.64 15.79
CA VAL A 318 -4.06 -9.50 15.47
C VAL A 318 -3.60 -8.21 16.18
N ARG A 319 -3.36 -8.28 17.50
CA ARG A 319 -2.85 -7.13 18.28
C ARG A 319 -1.51 -6.63 17.76
N ARG A 320 -0.58 -7.54 17.46
CA ARG A 320 0.75 -7.18 16.91
C ARG A 320 0.62 -6.52 15.54
N THR A 321 -0.22 -7.04 14.66
CA THR A 321 -0.46 -6.47 13.32
C THR A 321 -1.12 -5.09 13.42
N LEU A 322 -2.06 -4.88 14.35
CA LEU A 322 -2.65 -3.55 14.60
C LEU A 322 -1.62 -2.50 15.03
N VAL A 323 -0.67 -2.90 15.87
CA VAL A 323 0.41 -2.01 16.34
C VAL A 323 1.45 -1.77 15.24
N LEU A 324 1.81 -2.81 14.49
CA LEU A 324 2.82 -2.73 13.44
C LEU A 324 2.32 -1.88 12.26
N ALA A 325 1.07 -2.09 11.84
CA ALA A 325 0.36 -1.30 10.84
C ALA A 325 1.19 -0.98 9.57
N ASN A 326 1.99 -1.93 9.10
CA ASN A 326 2.96 -1.72 8.02
C ASN A 326 2.43 -2.04 6.62
N GLY A 327 1.13 -2.32 6.49
CA GLY A 327 0.48 -2.63 5.21
C GLY A 327 0.80 -4.00 4.63
N THR A 328 1.51 -4.88 5.33
CA THR A 328 1.78 -6.25 4.85
C THR A 328 0.71 -7.21 5.36
N PRO A 329 0.02 -7.98 4.49
CA PRO A 329 -0.95 -8.98 4.95
C PRO A 329 -0.30 -10.11 5.76
N VAL A 330 -0.93 -10.47 6.87
CA VAL A 330 -0.50 -11.54 7.77
C VAL A 330 -1.63 -12.56 7.93
N SER A 331 -1.31 -13.85 7.83
CA SER A 331 -2.26 -14.94 8.13
C SER A 331 -2.52 -14.97 9.63
N ILE A 332 -3.73 -14.57 10.06
CA ILE A 332 -4.13 -14.46 11.47
C ILE A 332 -5.03 -15.61 11.92
N GLY A 333 -5.45 -16.49 11.02
CA GLY A 333 -6.39 -17.55 11.35
C GLY A 333 -6.67 -18.49 10.19
N PHE A 334 -7.50 -19.48 10.46
CA PHE A 334 -7.88 -20.52 9.53
C PHE A 334 -9.38 -20.84 9.63
N ARG A 335 -9.98 -21.28 8.53
CA ARG A 335 -11.29 -21.91 8.55
C ARG A 335 -11.15 -23.26 9.25
N PRO A 336 -12.11 -23.63 10.12
CA PRO A 336 -12.21 -25.02 10.52
C PRO A 336 -12.42 -25.90 9.26
N PRO A 337 -11.89 -27.13 9.25
CA PRO A 337 -12.22 -28.10 8.22
C PRO A 337 -13.75 -28.21 8.11
N ALA A 338 -14.29 -28.34 6.90
CA ALA A 338 -15.68 -28.72 6.75
C ALA A 338 -15.87 -30.04 7.53
N GLU A 339 -16.82 -30.08 8.47
CA GLU A 339 -17.23 -31.34 9.07
C GLU A 339 -17.56 -32.28 7.92
N GLN A 340 -16.78 -33.35 7.75
CA GLN A 340 -17.25 -34.46 6.95
C GLN A 340 -18.52 -34.90 7.67
N GLU A 341 -19.67 -34.74 7.03
CA GLU A 341 -20.86 -35.47 7.42
C GLU A 341 -20.43 -36.95 7.39
N GLU A 342 -20.08 -37.50 8.56
CA GLU A 342 -19.95 -38.92 8.71
C GLU A 342 -21.32 -39.47 8.31
N GLU A 343 -21.40 -40.03 7.11
CA GLU A 343 -22.48 -40.90 6.68
C GLU A 343 -22.51 -42.05 7.69
N ILE A 344 -23.27 -41.86 8.76
CA ILE A 344 -23.66 -42.95 9.65
C ILE A 344 -24.69 -43.75 8.85
N SER A 345 -24.21 -44.67 8.01
CA SER A 345 -25.00 -45.66 7.27
C SER A 345 -25.44 -46.81 8.18
#